data_AF-Q5FK53-F1
#
_entry.id   AF-Q5FK53-F1
#
_cell.length_a   1.000
_cell.length_b   1.000
_cell.length_c   1.000
_cell.angle_alpha   90.00
_cell.angle_beta   90.00
_cell.angle_gamma   90.00
#
_symmetry.space_group_name_H-M   'P 1'
#
loop_
_entity.id
_entity.type
_entity.pdbx_description
1 polymer ?
#
loop_
_entity_poly.entity_id
_entity_poly.type
_entity_poly.pdbx_seq_one_letter_code
_entity_poly.pdbx_strand_id
1 'polypeptide(L)'
;MPSFTSKYTKKHPIIFSHLLERLTLLIIITFGETIIGIADCFKPNEFSIDSILIFVIVACLFFVYITEFDHLIEEKKTGQTGNLLIYLHYFILLGLSLITVSLKFISEKEANSLFAISCLYGGMFLFYVGITIAVTYNKIQYNSINKMNLTSWIISLTIGYAICLINPSLFTIVLCSAIISLFNAGMKVRILYQN
;
A
#
# COMPACT_ATOMS: atom_id res chain seq x y z
N MET A 1 -15.47 -16.05 -12.37
CA MET A 1 -14.54 -16.69 -13.34
C MET A 1 -14.37 -15.78 -14.57
N PRO A 2 -13.32 -14.95 -14.63
CA PRO A 2 -13.12 -13.92 -15.67
C PRO A 2 -12.24 -14.38 -16.85
N SER A 3 -12.02 -15.70 -17.00
CA SER A 3 -11.04 -16.24 -17.95
C SER A 3 -11.51 -16.17 -19.42
N PHE A 4 -12.82 -16.06 -19.67
CA PHE A 4 -13.37 -16.23 -21.03
C PHE A 4 -13.53 -14.94 -21.85
N THR A 5 -13.39 -13.75 -21.27
CA THR A 5 -13.64 -12.47 -21.98
C THR A 5 -12.39 -11.84 -22.62
N SER A 6 -11.23 -12.50 -22.54
CA SER A 6 -9.95 -12.00 -23.08
C SER A 6 -9.93 -11.77 -24.60
N LYS A 7 -10.86 -12.37 -25.37
CA LYS A 7 -10.81 -12.33 -26.85
C LYS A 7 -11.46 -11.09 -27.47
N TYR A 8 -12.30 -10.34 -26.74
CA TYR A 8 -13.08 -9.23 -27.30
C TYR A 8 -12.44 -7.84 -27.16
N THR A 9 -11.41 -7.70 -26.32
CA THR A 9 -10.72 -6.43 -26.02
C THR A 9 -9.64 -6.03 -27.04
N LYS A 10 -9.45 -6.78 -28.13
CA LYS A 10 -8.46 -6.47 -29.18
C LYS A 10 -8.91 -5.44 -30.23
N LYS A 11 -10.21 -5.12 -30.32
CA LYS A 11 -10.78 -4.38 -31.47
C LYS A 11 -11.01 -2.87 -31.26
N HIS A 12 -10.96 -2.38 -30.02
CA HIS A 12 -11.01 -0.95 -29.71
C HIS A 12 -9.95 -0.60 -28.65
N PRO A 13 -8.85 0.08 -29.00
CA PRO A 13 -7.81 0.49 -28.05
C PRO A 13 -8.28 1.72 -27.25
N ILE A 14 -9.26 1.51 -26.40
CA ILE A 14 -9.78 2.42 -25.37
C ILE A 14 -10.22 1.43 -24.27
N ILE A 15 -9.77 1.42 -23.01
CA ILE A 15 -9.45 2.49 -22.05
C ILE A 15 -8.45 1.89 -21.01
N PHE A 16 -7.21 1.51 -21.37
CA PHE A 16 -6.26 1.05 -20.33
C PHE A 16 -5.79 2.23 -19.46
N SER A 17 -5.29 3.28 -20.11
CA SER A 17 -4.83 4.51 -19.45
C SER A 17 -5.97 5.21 -18.69
N HIS A 18 -7.14 5.39 -19.29
CA HIS A 18 -8.24 6.05 -18.58
C HIS A 18 -8.87 5.15 -17.47
N LEU A 19 -8.82 3.82 -17.57
CA LEU A 19 -9.23 2.95 -16.45
C LEU A 19 -8.23 3.05 -15.29
N LEU A 20 -6.93 3.06 -15.62
CA LEU A 20 -5.86 3.29 -14.65
C LEU A 20 -6.07 4.63 -13.95
N GLU A 21 -6.29 5.71 -14.69
CA GLU A 21 -6.54 7.05 -14.14
C GLU A 21 -7.72 7.06 -13.15
N ARG A 22 -8.85 6.43 -13.50
CA ARG A 22 -10.02 6.33 -12.60
C ARG A 22 -9.72 5.50 -11.35
N LEU A 23 -9.01 4.40 -11.49
CA LEU A 23 -8.62 3.55 -10.36
C LEU A 23 -7.64 4.29 -9.44
N THR A 24 -6.66 4.99 -9.99
CA THR A 24 -5.72 5.84 -9.24
C THR A 24 -6.46 6.93 -8.47
N LEU A 25 -7.42 7.59 -9.12
CA LEU A 25 -8.26 8.61 -8.47
C LEU A 25 -9.08 8.01 -7.32
N LEU A 26 -9.62 6.79 -7.48
CA LEU A 26 -10.32 6.08 -6.41
C LEU A 26 -9.38 5.77 -5.22
N ILE A 27 -8.14 5.35 -5.47
CA ILE A 27 -7.15 5.14 -4.41
C ILE A 27 -6.84 6.45 -3.68
N ILE A 28 -6.65 7.55 -4.40
CA ILE A 28 -6.41 8.87 -3.79
C ILE A 28 -7.56 9.27 -2.87
N ILE A 29 -8.81 9.07 -3.29
CA ILE A 29 -9.99 9.34 -2.44
C ILE A 29 -9.96 8.47 -1.18
N THR A 30 -9.61 7.19 -1.30
CA THR A 30 -9.54 6.25 -0.16
C THR A 30 -8.41 6.62 0.82
N PHE A 31 -7.29 7.16 0.32
CA PHE A 31 -6.27 7.78 1.16
C PHE A 31 -6.79 9.01 1.90
N GLY A 32 -7.57 9.86 1.21
CA GLY A 32 -8.27 10.98 1.84
C GLY A 32 -9.19 10.54 2.97
N GLU A 33 -9.97 9.46 2.75
CA GLU A 33 -10.79 8.85 3.79
C GLU A 33 -9.95 8.33 4.97
N THR A 34 -8.79 7.73 4.69
CA THR A 34 -7.87 7.28 5.74
C THR A 34 -7.36 8.45 6.59
N ILE A 35 -7.01 9.58 5.96
CA ILE A 35 -6.58 10.80 6.66
C ILE A 35 -7.71 11.34 7.55
N ILE A 36 -8.94 11.36 7.06
CA ILE A 36 -10.11 11.76 7.86
C ILE A 36 -10.32 10.77 9.02
N GLY A 37 -10.15 9.47 8.79
CA GLY A 37 -10.31 8.42 9.79
C GLY A 37 -9.30 8.51 10.94
N ILE A 38 -8.08 9.00 10.67
CA ILE A 38 -7.07 9.27 11.71
C ILE A 38 -7.13 10.70 12.27
N ALA A 39 -7.99 11.57 11.73
CA ALA A 39 -8.06 12.99 12.13
C ALA A 39 -8.36 13.17 13.63
N ASP A 40 -9.12 12.24 14.22
CA ASP A 40 -9.42 12.24 15.65
C ASP A 40 -8.16 12.16 16.51
N CYS A 41 -7.08 11.53 16.02
CA CYS A 41 -5.80 11.41 16.72
C CYS A 41 -5.01 12.73 16.77
N PHE A 42 -5.42 13.76 16.02
CA PHE A 42 -4.76 15.08 15.97
C PHE A 42 -5.48 16.14 16.82
N LYS A 43 -6.48 15.73 17.62
CA LYS A 43 -7.13 16.66 18.55
C LYS A 43 -6.13 17.20 19.58
N PRO A 44 -6.23 18.48 19.99
CA PRO A 44 -5.27 19.12 20.89
C PRO A 44 -5.03 18.38 22.21
N ASN A 45 -6.03 17.64 22.71
CA ASN A 45 -5.95 16.89 23.97
C ASN A 45 -5.21 15.54 23.86
N GLU A 46 -5.11 14.96 22.66
CA GLU A 46 -4.52 13.63 22.45
C GLU A 46 -3.26 13.69 21.58
N PHE A 47 -2.87 14.89 21.15
CA PHE A 47 -1.71 15.13 20.31
C PHE A 47 -0.44 14.60 20.97
N SER A 48 0.09 13.52 20.40
CA SER A 48 1.28 12.81 20.87
C SER A 48 2.21 12.51 19.69
N ILE A 49 3.45 12.09 20.00
CA ILE A 49 4.43 11.67 18.99
C ILE A 49 3.87 10.53 18.11
N ASP A 50 3.01 9.69 18.69
CA ASP A 50 2.32 8.60 17.99
C ASP A 50 1.44 9.11 16.83
N SER A 51 0.72 10.21 17.02
CA SER A 51 -0.13 10.78 15.96
C SER A 51 0.70 11.23 14.75
N ILE A 52 1.89 11.79 14.98
CA ILE A 52 2.81 12.18 13.91
C ILE A 52 3.31 10.94 13.16
N LEU A 53 3.68 9.88 13.89
CA LEU A 53 4.13 8.64 13.27
C LEU A 53 3.02 7.95 12.46
N ILE A 54 1.77 7.97 12.93
CA ILE A 54 0.60 7.48 12.18
C ILE A 54 0.45 8.23 10.85
N PHE A 55 0.60 9.56 10.86
CA PHE A 55 0.59 10.36 9.63
C PHE A 55 1.72 9.95 8.67
N VAL A 56 2.93 9.77 9.21
CA VAL A 56 4.11 9.36 8.43
C VAL A 56 3.89 8.01 7.75
N ILE A 57 3.26 7.04 8.42
CA ILE A 57 2.92 5.73 7.83
C ILE A 57 2.01 5.92 6.61
N VAL A 58 0.91 6.66 6.76
CA VAL A 58 -0.05 6.89 5.67
C VAL A 58 0.62 7.63 4.51
N ALA A 59 1.44 8.65 4.80
CA ALA A 59 2.19 9.40 3.80
C ALA A 59 3.22 8.53 3.05
N CYS A 60 3.95 7.66 3.77
CA CYS A 60 4.89 6.71 3.14
C CYS A 60 4.18 5.71 2.23
N LEU A 61 3.03 5.17 2.65
CA LEU A 61 2.22 4.27 1.81
C LEU A 61 1.72 4.98 0.55
N PHE A 62 1.25 6.23 0.69
CA PHE A 62 0.83 7.04 -0.45
C PHE A 62 1.98 7.29 -1.43
N PHE A 63 3.16 7.60 -0.92
CA PHE A 63 4.35 7.84 -1.75
C PHE A 63 4.79 6.59 -2.51
N VAL A 64 4.78 5.42 -1.85
CA VAL A 64 5.04 4.12 -2.51
C VAL A 64 4.04 3.87 -3.63
N TYR A 65 2.76 4.18 -3.40
CA TYR A 65 1.72 4.02 -4.40
C TYR A 65 1.97 4.92 -5.63
N ILE A 66 2.14 6.23 -5.45
CA ILE A 66 2.40 7.15 -6.58
C ILE A 66 3.67 6.73 -7.33
N THR A 67 4.75 6.41 -6.63
CA THR A 67 6.01 6.02 -7.26
C THR A 67 5.84 4.85 -8.22
N GLU A 68 5.01 3.87 -7.85
CA GLU A 68 4.75 2.72 -8.72
C GLU A 68 3.79 3.03 -9.85
N PHE A 69 2.64 3.64 -9.56
CA PHE A 69 1.59 3.82 -10.57
C PHE A 69 1.83 4.98 -11.54
N ASP A 70 2.52 6.03 -11.10
CA ASP A 70 2.75 7.24 -11.90
C ASP A 70 4.07 7.14 -12.70
N HIS A 71 5.14 6.64 -12.08
CA HIS A 71 6.48 6.66 -12.69
C HIS A 71 6.95 5.32 -13.27
N LEU A 72 6.50 4.19 -12.72
CA LEU A 72 7.07 2.87 -13.07
C LEU A 72 6.18 2.03 -14.00
N ILE A 73 4.87 2.29 -14.02
CA ILE A 73 3.96 1.62 -14.95
C ILE A 73 4.18 2.13 -16.37
N GLU A 74 4.48 1.20 -17.27
CA GLU A 74 4.55 1.47 -18.70
C GLU A 74 3.14 1.49 -19.30
N GLU A 75 2.56 2.68 -19.43
CA GLU A 75 1.22 2.89 -20.02
C GLU A 75 1.07 2.31 -21.44
N LYS A 76 2.19 2.07 -22.12
CA LYS A 76 2.25 1.66 -23.54
C LYS A 76 2.48 0.15 -23.77
N LYS A 77 2.27 -0.74 -22.79
CA LYS A 77 2.29 -2.18 -23.06
C LYS A 77 1.03 -2.62 -23.82
N THR A 78 1.16 -2.71 -25.14
CA THR A 78 0.15 -3.25 -26.05
C THR A 78 -0.07 -4.75 -25.79
N GLY A 79 -1.28 -5.13 -25.39
CA GLY A 79 -1.72 -6.54 -25.35
C GLY A 79 -2.09 -7.13 -23.98
N GLN A 80 -2.11 -6.35 -22.90
CA GLN A 80 -2.52 -6.85 -21.59
C GLN A 80 -3.98 -6.52 -21.26
N THR A 81 -4.71 -7.52 -20.78
CA THR A 81 -6.10 -7.38 -20.31
C THR A 81 -6.15 -6.53 -19.03
N GLY A 82 -6.86 -5.39 -19.06
CA GLY A 82 -7.05 -4.50 -17.90
C GLY A 82 -7.69 -5.14 -16.66
N ASN A 83 -8.18 -6.39 -16.76
CA ASN A 83 -8.71 -7.14 -15.61
C ASN A 83 -7.70 -7.29 -14.47
N LEU A 84 -6.43 -7.59 -14.76
CA LEU A 84 -5.44 -7.80 -13.69
C LEU A 84 -5.05 -6.47 -13.00
N LEU A 85 -5.17 -5.34 -13.69
CA LEU A 85 -5.10 -3.99 -13.11
C LEU A 85 -6.29 -3.68 -12.20
N ILE A 86 -7.49 -4.17 -12.51
CA ILE A 86 -8.65 -4.03 -11.63
C ILE A 86 -8.44 -4.87 -10.36
N TYR A 87 -8.02 -6.14 -10.52
CA TYR A 87 -7.81 -7.04 -9.38
C TYR A 87 -6.75 -6.53 -8.41
N LEU A 88 -5.63 -6.01 -8.90
CA LEU A 88 -4.59 -5.48 -8.01
C LEU A 88 -5.07 -4.25 -7.24
N HIS A 89 -5.88 -3.38 -7.84
CA HIS A 89 -6.39 -2.19 -7.15
C HIS A 89 -7.40 -2.57 -6.07
N TYR A 90 -8.18 -3.63 -6.26
CA TYR A 90 -9.02 -4.17 -5.18
C TYR A 90 -8.20 -4.67 -3.98
N PHE A 91 -7.04 -5.29 -4.20
CA PHE A 91 -6.15 -5.66 -3.10
C PHE A 91 -5.59 -4.44 -2.37
N ILE A 92 -5.22 -3.39 -3.09
CA ILE A 92 -4.74 -2.12 -2.51
C ILE A 92 -5.84 -1.46 -1.68
N LEU A 93 -7.06 -1.34 -2.23
CA LEU A 93 -8.23 -0.78 -1.53
C LEU A 93 -8.52 -1.55 -0.24
N LEU A 94 -8.61 -2.87 -0.33
CA LEU A 94 -8.86 -3.75 0.81
C LEU A 94 -7.78 -3.58 1.89
N GLY A 95 -6.50 -3.56 1.48
CA GLY A 95 -5.38 -3.34 2.37
C GLY A 95 -5.44 -1.98 3.05
N LEU A 96 -5.78 -0.93 2.30
CA LEU A 96 -5.91 0.42 2.83
C LEU A 96 -7.03 0.52 3.87
N SER A 97 -8.22 -0.02 3.56
CA SER A 97 -9.35 -0.02 4.49
C SER A 97 -9.02 -0.76 5.79
N LEU A 98 -8.30 -1.89 5.72
CA LEU A 98 -7.84 -2.61 6.92
C LEU A 98 -6.85 -1.76 7.73
N ILE A 99 -5.93 -1.06 7.07
CA ILE A 99 -5.01 -0.13 7.75
C ILE A 99 -5.80 0.99 8.44
N THR A 100 -6.75 1.63 7.76
CA THR A 100 -7.59 2.70 8.34
C THR A 100 -8.31 2.23 9.60
N VAL A 101 -8.95 1.07 9.52
CA VAL A 101 -9.68 0.48 10.65
C VAL A 101 -8.72 0.16 11.79
N SER A 102 -7.56 -0.46 11.49
CA SER A 102 -6.56 -0.80 12.50
C SER A 102 -6.00 0.42 13.22
N LEU A 103 -5.73 1.51 12.50
CA LEU A 103 -5.23 2.78 13.07
C LEU A 103 -6.31 3.47 13.91
N LYS A 104 -7.58 3.35 13.55
CA LYS A 104 -8.67 3.85 14.39
C LYS A 104 -8.77 3.04 15.70
N PHE A 105 -8.72 1.70 15.60
CA PHE A 105 -8.75 0.83 16.76
C PHE A 105 -7.54 1.00 17.68
N ILE A 106 -6.35 1.23 17.12
CA ILE A 106 -5.13 1.37 17.94
C ILE A 106 -5.14 2.64 18.79
N SER A 107 -5.82 3.69 18.32
CA SER A 107 -6.00 4.95 19.06
C SER A 107 -7.06 4.84 20.16
N GLU A 108 -7.90 3.81 20.14
CA GLU A 108 -8.97 3.60 21.10
C GLU A 108 -8.46 2.74 22.27
N LYS A 109 -8.44 3.30 23.49
CA LYS A 109 -7.80 2.69 24.68
C LYS A 109 -8.38 1.34 25.13
N GLU A 110 -9.59 0.99 24.70
CA GLU A 110 -10.30 -0.24 25.10
C GLU A 110 -10.20 -1.37 24.05
N ALA A 111 -9.54 -1.13 22.92
CA ALA A 111 -9.49 -2.09 21.82
C ALA A 111 -8.52 -3.25 22.09
N ASN A 112 -8.85 -4.44 21.55
CA ASN A 112 -7.95 -5.59 21.56
C ASN A 112 -6.72 -5.32 20.68
N SER A 113 -5.58 -5.10 21.31
CA SER A 113 -4.32 -4.76 20.65
C SER A 113 -3.86 -5.83 19.66
N LEU A 114 -4.14 -7.11 19.92
CA LEU A 114 -3.76 -8.21 19.02
C LEU A 114 -4.56 -8.15 17.71
N PHE A 115 -5.85 -7.84 17.80
CA PHE A 115 -6.68 -7.64 16.62
C PHE A 115 -6.18 -6.45 15.80
N ALA A 116 -5.90 -5.31 16.44
CA ALA A 116 -5.37 -4.12 15.78
C ALA A 116 -4.03 -4.40 15.06
N ILE A 117 -3.08 -5.08 15.72
CA ILE A 117 -1.79 -5.46 15.11
C ILE A 117 -2.01 -6.38 13.91
N SER A 118 -2.82 -7.43 14.06
CA SER A 118 -3.08 -8.37 12.97
C SER A 118 -3.75 -7.72 11.77
N CYS A 119 -4.68 -6.78 12.01
CA CYS A 119 -5.38 -6.03 10.99
C CYS A 119 -4.44 -5.06 10.26
N LEU A 120 -3.56 -4.35 11.00
CA LEU A 120 -2.58 -3.42 10.45
C LEU A 120 -1.57 -4.13 9.54
N TYR A 121 -0.93 -5.18 10.05
CA TYR A 121 0.05 -5.95 9.29
C TYR A 121 -0.59 -6.75 8.15
N GLY A 122 -1.82 -7.25 8.34
CA GLY A 122 -2.61 -7.87 7.27
C GLY A 122 -2.96 -6.89 6.16
N GLY A 123 -3.35 -5.66 6.51
CA GLY A 123 -3.62 -4.59 5.56
C GLY A 123 -2.37 -4.15 4.80
N MET A 124 -1.25 -3.95 5.50
CA MET A 124 0.05 -3.67 4.86
C MET A 124 0.46 -4.79 3.92
N PHE A 125 0.33 -6.06 4.33
CA PHE A 125 0.61 -7.20 3.47
C PHE A 125 -0.21 -7.17 2.18
N LEU A 126 -1.52 -6.97 2.27
CA LEU A 126 -2.41 -6.88 1.10
C LEU A 126 -2.04 -5.71 0.17
N PHE A 127 -1.72 -4.55 0.76
CA PHE A 127 -1.26 -3.39 0.01
C PHE A 127 0.01 -3.71 -0.79
N TYR A 128 1.04 -4.27 -0.15
CA TYR A 128 2.29 -4.62 -0.83
C TYR A 128 2.17 -5.79 -1.81
N VAL A 129 1.25 -6.74 -1.58
CA VAL A 129 0.88 -7.76 -2.59
C VAL A 129 0.28 -7.07 -3.82
N GLY A 130 -0.62 -6.10 -3.64
CA GLY A 130 -1.18 -5.30 -4.74
C GLY A 130 -0.09 -4.57 -5.54
N ILE A 131 0.85 -3.92 -4.86
CA ILE A 131 2.03 -3.30 -5.49
C ILE A 131 2.90 -4.33 -6.22
N THR A 132 3.14 -5.49 -5.61
CA THR A 132 3.94 -6.58 -6.20
C THR A 132 3.31 -7.16 -7.46
N ILE A 133 1.99 -7.25 -7.52
CA ILE A 133 1.28 -7.63 -8.74
C ILE A 133 1.41 -6.52 -9.79
N ALA A 134 1.35 -5.24 -9.38
CA ALA A 134 1.54 -4.09 -10.27
C ALA A 134 2.93 -4.08 -10.93
N VAL A 135 3.97 -4.52 -10.21
CA VAL A 135 5.34 -4.69 -10.72
C VAL A 135 5.42 -5.58 -11.96
N THR A 136 4.51 -6.54 -12.14
CA THR A 136 4.48 -7.38 -13.37
C THR A 136 4.20 -6.57 -14.63
N TYR A 137 3.63 -5.37 -14.50
CA TYR A 137 3.45 -4.41 -15.59
C TYR A 137 4.68 -3.53 -15.84
N ASN A 138 5.62 -3.41 -14.90
CA ASN A 138 6.79 -2.53 -15.03
C ASN A 138 7.66 -2.92 -16.24
N LYS A 139 8.43 -1.95 -16.75
CA LYS A 139 9.37 -2.17 -17.88
C LYS A 139 10.34 -3.31 -17.56
N ILE A 140 10.71 -4.10 -18.58
CA ILE A 140 11.57 -5.30 -18.42
C ILE A 140 12.91 -4.94 -17.72
N GLN A 141 13.41 -3.71 -17.89
CA GLN A 141 14.61 -3.18 -17.23
C GLN A 141 14.54 -3.18 -15.69
N TYR A 142 13.36 -3.09 -15.08
CA TYR A 142 13.21 -3.03 -13.61
C TYR A 142 12.93 -4.40 -12.96
N ASN A 143 12.80 -5.47 -13.73
CA ASN A 143 12.26 -6.75 -13.25
C ASN A 143 13.21 -7.50 -12.28
N SER A 144 14.54 -7.35 -12.45
CA SER A 144 15.53 -7.98 -11.55
C SER A 144 15.63 -7.26 -10.20
N ILE A 145 15.65 -5.92 -10.23
CA ILE A 145 15.69 -5.05 -9.05
C ILE A 145 14.41 -5.20 -8.21
N ASN A 146 13.26 -5.44 -8.87
CA ASN A 146 11.99 -5.63 -8.18
C ASN A 146 11.88 -6.96 -7.42
N LYS A 147 12.54 -8.05 -7.86
CA LYS A 147 12.55 -9.32 -7.11
C LYS A 147 13.29 -9.19 -5.77
N MET A 148 14.39 -8.46 -5.74
CA MET A 148 15.15 -8.20 -4.51
C MET A 148 14.36 -7.28 -3.55
N ASN A 149 13.62 -6.32 -4.10
CA ASN A 149 12.69 -5.50 -3.32
C ASN A 149 11.54 -6.35 -2.75
N LEU A 150 11.05 -7.32 -3.53
CA LEU A 150 9.97 -8.24 -3.13
C LEU A 150 10.33 -9.05 -1.88
N THR A 151 11.53 -9.63 -1.87
CA THR A 151 12.04 -10.34 -0.70
C THR A 151 12.26 -9.39 0.47
N SER A 152 12.73 -8.16 0.22
CA SER A 152 13.00 -7.18 1.28
C SER A 152 11.75 -6.74 2.03
N TRP A 153 10.64 -6.44 1.32
CA TRP A 153 9.41 -5.99 2.00
C TRP A 153 8.70 -7.13 2.76
N ILE A 154 8.78 -8.37 2.29
CA ILE A 154 8.23 -9.53 3.01
C ILE A 154 9.03 -9.76 4.31
N ILE A 155 10.36 -9.67 4.25
CA ILE A 155 11.23 -9.82 5.43
C ILE A 155 10.98 -8.68 6.41
N SER A 156 10.86 -7.43 5.95
CA SER A 156 10.63 -6.28 6.83
C SER A 156 9.27 -6.35 7.54
N LEU A 157 8.20 -6.77 6.85
CA LEU A 157 6.88 -6.96 7.47
C LEU A 157 6.85 -8.10 8.49
N THR A 158 7.49 -9.23 8.19
CA THR A 158 7.49 -10.40 9.11
C THR A 158 8.27 -10.10 10.39
N ILE A 159 9.41 -9.41 10.28
CA ILE A 159 10.19 -8.94 11.44
C ILE A 159 9.36 -7.94 12.26
N GLY A 160 8.68 -6.99 11.60
CA GLY A 160 7.84 -6.00 12.28
C GLY A 160 6.70 -6.62 13.07
N TYR A 161 6.00 -7.58 12.45
CA TYR A 161 4.91 -8.29 13.08
C TYR A 161 5.38 -9.04 14.33
N ALA A 162 6.53 -9.73 14.25
CA ALA A 162 7.11 -10.44 15.39
C ALA A 162 7.47 -9.49 16.56
N ILE A 163 8.08 -8.33 16.26
CA ILE A 163 8.42 -7.33 17.29
C ILE A 163 7.17 -6.78 17.96
N CYS A 164 6.11 -6.49 17.20
CA CYS A 164 4.85 -5.98 17.74
C CYS A 164 4.09 -6.99 18.59
N LEU A 165 4.24 -8.30 18.31
CA LEU A 165 3.65 -9.35 19.14
C LEU A 165 4.36 -9.51 20.49
N ILE A 166 5.67 -9.25 20.56
CA ILE A 166 6.45 -9.37 21.80
C ILE A 166 6.11 -8.22 22.76
N ASN A 167 5.96 -6.99 22.24
CA ASN A 167 5.63 -5.80 23.02
C ASN A 167 4.46 -5.04 22.39
N PRO A 168 3.20 -5.36 22.75
CA PRO A 168 2.00 -4.76 22.16
C PRO A 168 1.72 -3.36 22.75
N SER A 169 2.72 -2.49 22.83
CA SER A 169 2.53 -1.09 23.19
C SER A 169 2.19 -0.26 21.95
N LEU A 170 1.28 0.70 22.11
CA LEU A 170 0.82 1.58 21.02
C LEU A 170 2.02 2.26 20.32
N PHE A 171 2.95 2.79 21.12
CA PHE A 171 4.18 3.41 20.65
C PHE A 171 5.05 2.43 19.85
N THR A 172 5.24 1.20 20.33
CA THR A 172 6.05 0.19 19.62
C THR A 172 5.45 -0.17 18.27
N ILE A 173 4.13 -0.34 18.20
CA ILE A 173 3.44 -0.74 16.98
C ILE A 173 3.54 0.36 15.91
N VAL A 174 3.26 1.60 16.31
CA VAL A 174 3.30 2.76 15.42
C VAL A 174 4.74 3.06 14.99
N LEU A 175 5.71 3.02 15.91
CA LEU A 175 7.13 3.22 15.57
C LEU A 175 7.66 2.14 14.61
N CYS A 176 7.36 0.86 14.88
CA CYS A 176 7.84 -0.23 14.06
C CYS A 176 7.25 -0.18 12.65
N SER A 177 5.94 0.03 12.54
CA SER A 177 5.25 0.18 11.26
C SER A 177 5.71 1.41 10.47
N ALA A 178 5.99 2.54 11.14
CA ALA A 178 6.59 3.71 10.52
C ALA A 178 7.99 3.40 9.93
N ILE A 179 8.89 2.80 10.72
CA ILE A 179 10.23 2.44 10.25
C ILE A 179 10.16 1.52 9.03
N ILE A 180 9.29 0.51 9.05
CA ILE A 180 9.12 -0.43 7.94
C ILE A 180 8.59 0.28 6.69
N SER A 181 7.56 1.12 6.83
CA SER A 181 7.01 1.88 5.70
C SER A 181 8.05 2.81 5.08
N LEU A 182 8.90 3.44 5.91
CA LEU A 182 9.91 4.40 5.49
C LEU A 182 11.11 3.70 4.84
N PHE A 183 11.52 2.54 5.36
CA PHE A 183 12.52 1.68 4.73
C PHE A 183 12.04 1.20 3.35
N ASN A 184 10.81 0.68 3.26
CA ASN A 184 10.24 0.21 1.99
C ASN A 184 10.06 1.38 0.98
N ALA A 185 9.62 2.55 1.44
CA ALA A 185 9.52 3.75 0.61
C ALA A 185 10.90 4.21 0.10
N GLY A 186 11.90 4.27 0.98
CA GLY A 186 13.27 4.64 0.61
C GLY A 186 13.91 3.68 -0.38
N MET A 187 13.67 2.37 -0.22
CA MET A 187 14.09 1.37 -1.19
C MET A 187 13.46 1.59 -2.56
N LYS A 188 12.16 1.92 -2.63
CA LYS A 188 11.46 2.25 -3.88
C LYS A 188 11.99 3.54 -4.52
N VAL A 189 12.21 4.60 -3.75
CA VAL A 189 12.81 5.87 -4.25
C VAL A 189 14.19 5.64 -4.84
N ARG A 190 15.04 4.85 -4.18
CA ARG A 190 16.41 4.58 -4.66
C ARG A 190 16.42 3.91 -6.04
N ILE A 191 15.42 3.10 -6.36
CA ILE A 191 15.27 2.46 -7.66
C ILE A 191 14.97 3.49 -8.76
N LEU A 192 14.25 4.57 -8.42
CA LEU A 192 13.89 5.64 -9.35
C LEU A 192 15.07 6.55 -9.70
N TYR A 193 15.99 6.78 -8.75
CA TYR A 193 17.17 7.65 -8.92
C TYR A 193 18.43 6.93 -9.44
N GLN A 194 18.43 5.60 -9.55
CA GLN A 194 19.56 4.84 -10.08
C GLN A 194 19.55 4.68 -11.61
N ASN A 195 18.61 5.33 -12.30
CA ASN A 195 18.51 5.46 -13.75
C ASN A 195 18.46 6.94 -14.17
#